data_AF-A0A963Y2Q8-F1
#
_entry.id   AF-A0A963Y2Q8-F1
#
_cell.length_a   1.000
_cell.length_b   1.000
_cell.length_c   1.000
_cell.angle_alpha   90.00
_cell.angle_beta   90.00
_cell.angle_gamma   90.00
#
_symmetry.space_group_name_H-M   'P 1'
#
loop_
_entity.id
_entity.type
_entity.pdbx_description
1 polymer ?
#
loop_
_entity_poly.entity_id
_entity_poly.type
_entity_poly.pdbx_seq_one_letter_code
_entity_poly.pdbx_strand_id
1 'polypeptide(L)'
;MSTYSFTGFRIQYDNLGNPIAYLGASTLSFVYNDGVTPNFSYSVLTPASGIDLPVVQPTADNSVDLLVDGTSMNVSPRFDDGSDELLFGEITWDDNGTTRTTLITILYDFETETDYVFAIGGDALPTITTLVDFTDFMSTSLISAGGASSPFAAGDSIDLSTAPFSTLDQNDVMNGTSAHDRFVGGVGNDTLFGNSGNDTLLGGADHDQLHGGVGFDRLEGASGNDQLFGDLGVDILYGGVGFDTLDGGEGNDRLYGDLGVDLLLGGNGDDRLEGGGHNDRLVGGLGNDTVFGGFGFDRLEGLGGDDRLYGQLGADQLFGNFGNDYLDGGSENDKLFGAEGDDTLIGGTGTDTMSGGAGWDVFVFNSVADSGVGTARDVITDFASDPFNNNNDHIDLSALGITSSQYIFASAFSGSFTPEVRHVLVNGGADTLIQADVDGDGMVDFELMLLGFGTPGTQIFLT
;
A
#
# COMPACT_ATOMS: atom_id res chain seq x y z
N MET A 1 -0.30 -71.61 38.23
CA MET A 1 -0.20 -70.19 38.62
C MET A 1 -0.64 -69.38 37.43
N SER A 2 -1.69 -68.60 37.64
CA SER A 2 -2.12 -67.53 36.73
C SER A 2 -1.41 -66.23 37.10
N THR A 3 -1.68 -65.21 36.28
CA THR A 3 -1.70 -63.76 36.57
C THR A 3 -0.43 -62.98 36.26
N TYR A 4 -0.54 -62.08 35.28
CA TYR A 4 0.26 -60.87 35.20
C TYR A 4 -0.58 -59.73 35.79
N SER A 5 0.00 -59.00 36.73
CA SER A 5 -0.55 -57.79 37.35
C SER A 5 0.32 -56.60 36.96
N PHE A 6 -0.32 -55.47 36.68
CA PHE A 6 0.30 -54.17 36.42
C PHE A 6 0.91 -53.55 37.70
N THR A 7 1.99 -52.78 37.55
CA THR A 7 2.62 -51.99 38.62
C THR A 7 2.63 -50.50 38.26
N GLY A 8 1.93 -49.69 39.05
CA GLY A 8 2.11 -48.24 39.14
C GLY A 8 2.03 -47.86 40.62
N PHE A 9 3.01 -47.13 41.15
CA PHE A 9 3.00 -46.69 42.55
C PHE A 9 2.19 -45.40 42.71
N ARG A 10 1.40 -45.30 43.79
CA ARG A 10 0.86 -44.04 44.34
C ARG A 10 1.59 -43.70 45.64
N ILE A 11 1.96 -42.44 45.82
CA ILE A 11 2.24 -41.85 47.14
C ILE A 11 0.94 -41.18 47.59
N GLN A 12 0.43 -41.54 48.77
CA GLN A 12 -0.67 -40.83 49.41
C GLN A 12 -0.15 -40.04 50.61
N TYR A 13 -0.63 -38.81 50.70
CA TYR A 13 -0.42 -37.91 51.83
C TYR A 13 -1.68 -37.94 52.68
N ASP A 14 -1.54 -37.86 54.01
CA ASP A 14 -2.69 -37.60 54.86
C ASP A 14 -3.17 -36.14 54.74
N ASN A 15 -4.31 -35.83 55.36
CA ASN A 15 -4.93 -34.49 55.29
C ASN A 15 -4.09 -33.38 55.97
N LEU A 16 -2.88 -33.68 56.45
CA LEU A 16 -1.92 -32.72 56.99
C LEU A 16 -0.61 -32.67 56.18
N GLY A 17 -0.52 -33.40 55.06
CA GLY A 17 0.61 -33.35 54.13
C GLY A 17 1.81 -34.23 54.48
N ASN A 18 1.68 -35.21 55.39
CA ASN A 18 2.77 -36.13 55.71
C ASN A 18 2.70 -37.39 54.81
N PRO A 19 3.82 -37.84 54.21
CA PRO A 19 3.83 -39.01 53.34
C PRO A 19 3.74 -40.31 54.15
N ILE A 20 2.81 -41.19 53.79
CA ILE A 20 2.70 -42.54 54.38
C ILE A 20 3.16 -43.56 53.33
N ALA A 21 4.30 -44.23 53.54
CA ALA A 21 4.88 -45.19 52.59
C ALA A 21 4.88 -46.63 53.13
N TYR A 22 4.58 -47.61 52.26
CA TYR A 22 4.92 -49.02 52.43
C TYR A 22 5.67 -49.55 51.20
N LEU A 23 6.71 -50.35 51.42
CA LEU A 23 7.73 -50.72 50.42
C LEU A 23 7.78 -52.24 50.18
N GLY A 24 8.00 -52.64 48.93
CA GLY A 24 8.22 -54.04 48.52
C GLY A 24 8.83 -54.27 47.12
N ALA A 25 10.10 -53.86 46.94
CA ALA A 25 11.23 -54.45 46.16
C ALA A 25 11.25 -54.65 44.59
N SER A 26 12.14 -53.87 43.94
CA SER A 26 13.25 -54.14 42.94
C SER A 26 13.15 -55.26 41.86
N THR A 27 13.65 -55.23 40.59
CA THR A 27 14.87 -54.61 39.95
C THR A 27 14.92 -54.80 38.39
N LEU A 28 15.80 -54.04 37.71
CA LEU A 28 16.14 -53.90 36.26
C LEU A 28 17.20 -54.92 35.72
N SER A 29 17.29 -55.19 34.39
CA SER A 29 18.53 -55.58 33.65
C SER A 29 18.44 -55.50 32.10
N PHE A 30 19.55 -55.16 31.42
CA PHE A 30 19.72 -54.93 29.95
C PHE A 30 20.49 -56.05 29.21
N VAL A 31 20.33 -56.17 27.88
CA VAL A 31 21.33 -56.77 26.94
C VAL A 31 21.32 -56.05 25.58
N TYR A 32 22.51 -55.61 25.12
CA TYR A 32 22.79 -55.10 23.76
C TYR A 32 23.43 -56.21 22.91
N ASN A 33 23.22 -56.22 21.59
CA ASN A 33 24.13 -56.93 20.67
C ASN A 33 24.19 -56.28 19.29
N ASP A 34 25.40 -56.32 18.72
CA ASP A 34 25.97 -55.45 17.69
C ASP A 34 25.43 -55.59 16.26
N GLY A 35 25.43 -54.45 15.53
CA GLY A 35 26.18 -54.36 14.27
C GLY A 35 25.43 -54.40 12.94
N VAL A 36 25.77 -53.40 12.10
CA VAL A 36 25.68 -53.33 10.62
C VAL A 36 24.45 -52.60 10.03
N THR A 37 24.70 -51.42 9.46
CA THR A 37 23.88 -50.81 8.41
C THR A 37 24.16 -51.49 7.05
N PRO A 38 23.12 -51.68 6.22
CA PRO A 38 23.28 -51.33 4.80
C PRO A 38 22.05 -50.63 4.18
N ASN A 39 22.37 -49.63 3.33
CA ASN A 39 21.48 -48.97 2.36
C ASN A 39 20.67 -49.93 1.50
N PHE A 40 19.41 -49.61 1.17
CA PHE A 40 18.83 -49.86 -0.15
C PHE A 40 17.75 -48.82 -0.52
N SER A 41 17.72 -48.53 -1.82
CA SER A 41 17.04 -47.50 -2.62
C SER A 41 15.50 -47.60 -2.71
N TYR A 42 14.81 -46.47 -2.90
CA TYR A 42 13.37 -46.41 -3.20
C TYR A 42 13.10 -46.44 -4.72
N SER A 43 12.02 -47.10 -5.11
CA SER A 43 11.36 -46.96 -6.43
C SER A 43 9.95 -46.45 -6.20
N VAL A 44 9.61 -45.37 -6.91
CA VAL A 44 8.28 -44.75 -6.92
C VAL A 44 7.22 -45.72 -7.45
N LEU A 45 6.13 -45.88 -6.71
CA LEU A 45 4.85 -46.35 -7.24
C LEU A 45 3.78 -45.33 -6.88
N THR A 46 3.26 -44.66 -7.91
CA THR A 46 2.06 -43.82 -7.86
C THR A 46 0.80 -44.66 -7.58
N PRO A 47 -0.26 -44.05 -7.01
CA PRO A 47 -1.33 -44.77 -6.32
C PRO A 47 -2.40 -45.34 -7.26
N ALA A 48 -2.99 -46.46 -6.88
CA ALA A 48 -4.19 -47.01 -7.52
C ALA A 48 -5.41 -46.85 -6.60
N SER A 49 -6.29 -45.93 -7.01
CA SER A 49 -7.76 -45.96 -6.91
C SER A 49 -8.46 -46.12 -5.55
N GLY A 50 -9.19 -45.06 -5.15
CA GLY A 50 -10.58 -45.17 -4.67
C GLY A 50 -10.80 -45.34 -3.18
N ILE A 51 -10.73 -44.26 -2.40
CA ILE A 51 -11.28 -44.18 -1.04
C ILE A 51 -12.16 -42.91 -0.98
N ASP A 52 -13.44 -43.08 -0.69
CA ASP A 52 -14.37 -42.00 -0.35
C ASP A 52 -14.04 -41.46 1.06
N LEU A 53 -14.04 -40.14 1.23
CA LEU A 53 -13.77 -39.49 2.52
C LEU A 53 -15.00 -39.61 3.47
N PRO A 54 -14.79 -39.74 4.79
CA PRO A 54 -15.86 -39.92 5.77
C PRO A 54 -16.71 -38.66 5.98
N VAL A 55 -18.02 -38.85 6.20
CA VAL A 55 -19.01 -37.80 6.52
C VAL A 55 -19.24 -37.76 8.03
N VAL A 56 -19.12 -36.58 8.64
CA VAL A 56 -19.44 -36.36 10.07
C VAL A 56 -20.92 -36.02 10.22
N GLN A 57 -21.60 -36.67 11.17
CA GLN A 57 -22.98 -36.37 11.56
C GLN A 57 -23.05 -36.17 13.08
N PRO A 58 -23.49 -35.01 13.59
CA PRO A 58 -23.69 -34.82 15.02
C PRO A 58 -24.90 -35.64 15.53
N THR A 59 -24.75 -36.31 16.67
CA THR A 59 -25.84 -36.97 17.40
C THR A 59 -26.34 -36.10 18.56
N ALA A 60 -27.56 -36.38 19.04
CA ALA A 60 -28.28 -35.53 19.99
C ALA A 60 -27.75 -35.54 21.44
N ASP A 61 -26.64 -36.23 21.72
CA ASP A 61 -26.07 -36.40 23.06
C ASP A 61 -24.64 -35.85 23.22
N ASN A 62 -24.17 -35.04 22.25
CA ASN A 62 -22.81 -34.48 22.20
C ASN A 62 -21.68 -35.55 22.15
N SER A 63 -21.97 -36.76 21.66
CA SER A 63 -20.94 -37.71 21.27
C SER A 63 -20.50 -37.50 19.81
N VAL A 64 -19.23 -37.77 19.51
CA VAL A 64 -18.71 -37.80 18.13
C VAL A 64 -18.48 -39.26 17.74
N ASP A 65 -19.31 -39.77 16.84
CA ASP A 65 -19.09 -41.10 16.24
C ASP A 65 -18.13 -40.98 15.06
N LEU A 66 -16.92 -41.53 15.21
CA LEU A 66 -15.96 -41.71 14.13
C LEU A 66 -16.19 -43.10 13.49
N LEU A 67 -16.60 -43.12 12.22
CA LEU A 67 -16.71 -44.36 11.44
C LEU A 67 -15.44 -44.57 10.59
N VAL A 68 -14.72 -45.64 10.90
CA VAL A 68 -13.64 -46.17 10.05
C VAL A 68 -14.00 -47.61 9.70
N ASP A 69 -14.12 -47.89 8.39
CA ASP A 69 -14.41 -49.22 7.84
C ASP A 69 -15.66 -49.92 8.41
N GLY A 70 -16.72 -49.13 8.68
CA GLY A 70 -18.02 -49.65 9.11
C GLY A 70 -18.10 -50.09 10.58
N THR A 71 -17.08 -49.78 11.39
CA THR A 71 -17.06 -50.07 12.83
C THR A 71 -17.25 -48.76 13.62
N SER A 72 -18.26 -48.68 14.48
CA SER A 72 -18.49 -47.51 15.35
C SER A 72 -17.56 -47.55 16.57
N MET A 73 -16.79 -46.49 16.80
CA MET A 73 -16.03 -46.32 18.04
C MET A 73 -16.75 -45.36 18.98
N ASN A 74 -17.04 -45.82 20.20
CA ASN A 74 -17.77 -45.05 21.20
C ASN A 74 -16.76 -44.48 22.21
N VAL A 75 -16.62 -43.15 22.27
CA VAL A 75 -15.74 -42.48 23.22
C VAL A 75 -16.61 -41.82 24.31
N SER A 76 -16.46 -42.26 25.57
CA SER A 76 -17.22 -41.70 26.69
C SER A 76 -16.31 -40.80 27.54
N PRO A 77 -16.58 -39.49 27.66
CA PRO A 77 -15.81 -38.60 28.52
C PRO A 77 -16.09 -38.88 30.00
N ARG A 78 -15.09 -38.60 30.86
CA ARG A 78 -15.24 -38.62 32.32
C ARG A 78 -14.80 -37.27 32.88
N PHE A 79 -15.79 -36.44 33.22
CA PHE A 79 -15.61 -35.09 33.72
C PHE A 79 -15.11 -35.08 35.18
N ASP A 80 -14.07 -34.30 35.48
CA ASP A 80 -13.65 -33.96 36.85
C ASP A 80 -13.61 -32.43 37.04
N ASP A 81 -13.64 -32.01 38.30
CA ASP A 81 -14.21 -30.79 38.87
C ASP A 81 -13.56 -29.41 38.58
N GLY A 82 -13.34 -29.05 37.31
CA GLY A 82 -13.20 -27.64 36.91
C GLY A 82 -11.79 -27.04 37.06
N SER A 83 -10.76 -27.81 36.80
CA SER A 83 -9.41 -27.33 36.48
C SER A 83 -8.92 -28.07 35.24
N ASP A 84 -8.40 -27.34 34.25
CA ASP A 84 -7.73 -27.80 33.02
C ASP A 84 -7.70 -29.32 32.82
N GLU A 85 -8.54 -29.84 31.91
CA GLU A 85 -8.64 -31.27 31.67
C GLU A 85 -7.56 -31.77 30.68
N LEU A 86 -6.92 -32.88 31.05
CA LEU A 86 -5.91 -33.57 30.26
C LEU A 86 -6.47 -34.92 29.81
N LEU A 87 -6.89 -35.03 28.55
CA LEU A 87 -7.45 -36.28 28.02
C LEU A 87 -6.31 -37.17 27.49
N PHE A 88 -6.22 -38.39 28.02
CA PHE A 88 -5.30 -39.41 27.51
C PHE A 88 -6.07 -40.46 26.71
N GLY A 89 -5.72 -40.62 25.44
CA GLY A 89 -6.26 -41.66 24.57
C GLY A 89 -5.14 -42.53 23.99
N GLU A 90 -5.38 -43.84 23.87
CA GLU A 90 -4.54 -44.70 23.04
C GLU A 90 -5.19 -44.84 21.66
N ILE A 91 -4.52 -44.38 20.62
CA ILE A 91 -4.93 -44.66 19.24
C ILE A 91 -4.19 -45.90 18.79
N THR A 92 -4.96 -46.87 18.30
CA THR A 92 -4.44 -48.10 17.74
C THR A 92 -4.85 -48.20 16.27
N TRP A 93 -3.91 -48.48 15.37
CA TRP A 93 -4.19 -48.67 13.95
C TRP A 93 -3.44 -49.89 13.42
N ASP A 94 -3.92 -50.47 12.32
CA ASP A 94 -3.24 -51.55 11.62
C ASP A 94 -2.35 -50.98 10.50
N ASP A 95 -1.04 -51.22 10.59
CA ASP A 95 -0.06 -50.91 9.55
C ASP A 95 0.34 -52.22 8.87
N ASN A 96 -0.36 -52.54 7.77
CA ASN A 96 -0.14 -53.74 6.96
C ASN A 96 -0.12 -55.04 7.78
N GLY A 97 -1.14 -55.26 8.61
CA GLY A 97 -1.26 -56.44 9.47
C GLY A 97 -0.45 -56.37 10.76
N THR A 98 0.19 -55.22 11.04
CA THR A 98 0.84 -54.95 12.32
C THR A 98 0.07 -53.88 13.08
N THR A 99 -0.57 -54.27 14.17
CA THR A 99 -1.23 -53.33 15.08
C THR A 99 -0.19 -52.43 15.78
N ARG A 100 -0.29 -51.12 15.56
CA ARG A 100 0.50 -50.07 16.21
C ARG A 100 -0.38 -49.27 17.14
N THR A 101 0.17 -48.86 18.29
CA THR A 101 -0.53 -48.02 19.27
C THR A 101 0.33 -46.81 19.60
N THR A 102 -0.29 -45.62 19.71
CA THR A 102 0.34 -44.41 20.24
C THR A 102 -0.54 -43.75 21.28
N LEU A 103 0.08 -43.03 22.21
CA LEU A 103 -0.61 -42.18 23.16
C LEU A 103 -0.86 -40.81 22.55
N ILE A 104 -2.07 -40.30 22.76
CA ILE A 104 -2.50 -38.94 22.42
C ILE A 104 -2.84 -38.24 23.73
N THR A 105 -2.38 -37.01 23.86
CA THR A 105 -2.80 -36.12 24.93
C THR A 105 -3.53 -34.92 24.33
N ILE A 106 -4.77 -34.68 24.74
CA ILE A 106 -5.52 -33.48 24.33
C ILE A 106 -5.62 -32.55 25.53
N LEU A 107 -5.25 -31.29 25.33
CA LEU A 107 -5.37 -30.21 26.28
C LEU A 107 -6.52 -29.31 25.84
N TYR A 108 -7.51 -29.15 26.71
CA TYR A 108 -8.65 -28.29 26.47
C TYR A 108 -8.52 -27.04 27.34
N ASP A 109 -8.48 -25.85 26.73
CA ASP A 109 -8.54 -24.56 27.44
C ASP A 109 -9.96 -23.98 27.36
N PHE A 110 -10.64 -23.93 28.49
CA PHE A 110 -12.02 -23.42 28.59
C PHE A 110 -12.12 -21.88 28.63
N GLU A 111 -11.01 -21.12 28.76
CA GLU A 111 -11.06 -19.65 28.71
C GLU A 111 -11.04 -19.08 27.29
N THR A 112 -10.53 -19.84 26.31
CA THR A 112 -10.37 -19.38 24.91
C THR A 112 -11.16 -20.17 23.87
N GLU A 113 -11.97 -21.15 24.29
CA GLU A 113 -12.74 -22.07 23.42
C GLU A 113 -11.87 -22.67 22.28
N THR A 114 -10.61 -23.00 22.56
CA THR A 114 -9.65 -23.51 21.56
C THR A 114 -9.10 -24.87 21.98
N ASP A 115 -9.14 -25.82 21.04
CA ASP A 115 -8.67 -27.19 21.23
C ASP A 115 -7.20 -27.34 20.85
N TYR A 116 -6.37 -27.86 21.76
CA TYR A 116 -4.96 -28.18 21.46
C TYR A 116 -4.70 -29.69 21.56
N VAL A 117 -4.29 -30.32 20.45
CA VAL A 117 -3.87 -31.72 20.43
C VAL A 117 -2.33 -31.83 20.43
N PHE A 118 -1.77 -32.52 21.43
CA PHE A 118 -0.35 -32.88 21.50
C PHE A 118 -0.16 -34.39 21.28
N ALA A 119 0.56 -34.77 20.21
CA ALA A 119 1.01 -36.14 20.01
C ALA A 119 2.51 -36.26 20.38
N ILE A 120 2.85 -37.10 21.37
CA ILE A 120 4.25 -37.44 21.68
C ILE A 120 4.54 -38.83 21.11
N GLY A 121 5.35 -38.88 20.05
CA GLY A 121 5.76 -40.13 19.42
C GLY A 121 6.71 -40.96 20.28
N GLY A 122 6.45 -42.27 20.36
CA GLY A 122 7.35 -43.28 20.93
C GLY A 122 7.98 -44.17 19.86
N ASP A 123 9.30 -44.34 20.00
CA ASP A 123 10.21 -45.36 19.48
C ASP A 123 10.69 -45.26 18.01
N ALA A 124 11.82 -44.54 17.88
CA ALA A 124 12.86 -44.54 16.83
C ALA A 124 12.49 -44.03 15.41
N LEU A 125 12.95 -42.79 15.11
CA LEU A 125 12.88 -41.93 13.89
C LEU A 125 11.90 -40.73 14.01
N PRO A 126 12.13 -39.60 13.28
CA PRO A 126 12.21 -38.24 13.83
C PRO A 126 10.90 -37.68 14.38
N THR A 127 11.03 -36.82 15.39
CA THR A 127 9.98 -35.96 15.93
C THR A 127 9.27 -35.17 14.83
N ILE A 128 8.01 -35.50 14.57
CA ILE A 128 7.06 -34.66 13.86
C ILE A 128 6.24 -33.95 14.94
N THR A 129 6.46 -32.65 15.09
CA THR A 129 5.62 -31.77 15.90
C THR A 129 4.58 -31.17 14.97
N THR A 130 3.45 -31.83 14.78
CA THR A 130 2.31 -31.26 14.06
C THR A 130 1.27 -30.81 15.09
N LEU A 131 1.09 -29.49 15.18
CA LEU A 131 -0.06 -28.88 15.81
C LEU A 131 -1.21 -29.00 14.82
N VAL A 132 -2.30 -29.67 15.19
CA VAL A 132 -3.52 -29.74 14.38
C VAL A 132 -4.63 -29.11 15.21
N ASP A 133 -5.03 -27.92 14.78
CA ASP A 133 -6.25 -27.27 15.24
C ASP A 133 -7.43 -27.94 14.52
N PHE A 134 -8.44 -28.38 15.28
CA PHE A 134 -9.61 -29.10 14.78
C PHE A 134 -10.89 -28.26 14.83
N THR A 135 -10.79 -26.94 14.98
CA THR A 135 -11.96 -26.04 15.02
C THR A 135 -12.33 -25.39 13.68
N ASP A 136 -12.26 -26.12 12.55
CA ASP A 136 -13.35 -26.11 11.56
C ASP A 136 -13.18 -27.21 10.51
N PHE A 137 -14.28 -27.81 10.08
CA PHE A 137 -14.29 -28.94 9.15
C PHE A 137 -14.41 -28.45 7.70
N MET A 138 -13.42 -27.73 7.17
CA MET A 138 -13.17 -27.64 5.71
C MET A 138 -11.71 -27.25 5.42
N SER A 139 -11.01 -28.19 4.75
CA SER A 139 -9.66 -28.07 4.17
C SER A 139 -8.47 -27.91 5.13
N THR A 140 -7.86 -29.03 5.47
CA THR A 140 -6.42 -29.10 5.72
C THR A 140 -5.67 -28.86 4.40
N SER A 141 -4.88 -27.79 4.32
CA SER A 141 -3.80 -27.68 3.34
C SER A 141 -2.63 -26.88 3.90
N LEU A 142 -1.48 -27.48 3.71
CA LEU A 142 -0.16 -27.16 4.24
C LEU A 142 0.38 -25.86 3.63
N ILE A 143 1.17 -25.15 4.46
CA ILE A 143 2.14 -24.11 4.11
C ILE A 143 2.89 -24.48 2.81
N SER A 144 2.94 -23.52 1.88
CA SER A 144 3.74 -23.61 0.65
C SER A 144 5.22 -23.84 0.99
N ALA A 145 5.73 -25.03 0.70
CA ALA A 145 7.09 -25.17 0.23
C ALA A 145 7.07 -24.94 -1.28
N GLY A 146 7.54 -23.78 -1.71
CA GLY A 146 7.94 -23.45 -3.09
C GLY A 146 7.11 -24.06 -4.22
N GLY A 147 6.20 -23.25 -4.78
CA GLY A 147 5.73 -23.38 -6.16
C GLY A 147 4.55 -24.31 -6.39
N ALA A 148 3.32 -23.81 -6.19
CA ALA A 148 2.14 -24.16 -6.98
C ALA A 148 0.98 -23.20 -6.66
N SER A 149 0.34 -22.70 -7.72
CA SER A 149 -0.90 -21.91 -7.72
C SER A 149 -2.03 -22.56 -6.90
N SER A 150 -2.58 -21.86 -5.90
CA SER A 150 -3.75 -22.30 -5.13
C SER A 150 -5.06 -21.81 -5.78
N PRO A 151 -6.14 -22.61 -5.76
CA PRO A 151 -7.46 -22.23 -6.27
C PRO A 151 -8.44 -21.98 -5.10
N PHE A 152 -8.53 -20.76 -4.57
CA PHE A 152 -9.59 -20.42 -3.61
C PHE A 152 -10.79 -19.76 -4.32
N ALA A 153 -12.01 -19.97 -3.80
CA ALA A 153 -13.27 -19.57 -4.42
C ALA A 153 -13.75 -18.20 -3.91
N ALA A 154 -14.59 -17.53 -4.71
CA ALA A 154 -15.06 -16.16 -4.45
C ALA A 154 -15.74 -15.98 -3.06
N GLY A 155 -15.05 -15.32 -2.12
CA GLY A 155 -15.63 -14.73 -0.90
C GLY A 155 -14.86 -14.90 0.41
N ASP A 156 -13.66 -15.47 0.42
CA ASP A 156 -12.91 -15.80 1.65
C ASP A 156 -11.98 -14.65 2.09
N SER A 157 -12.28 -14.01 3.22
CA SER A 157 -11.36 -13.06 3.86
C SER A 157 -10.41 -13.78 4.82
N ILE A 158 -9.11 -13.76 4.55
CA ILE A 158 -8.08 -14.20 5.50
C ILE A 158 -7.71 -12.99 6.38
N ASP A 159 -8.39 -12.84 7.52
CA ASP A 159 -8.01 -11.84 8.53
C ASP A 159 -6.91 -12.37 9.45
N LEU A 160 -5.66 -12.07 9.11
CA LEU A 160 -4.48 -12.42 9.93
C LEU A 160 -4.26 -11.45 11.11
N SER A 161 -5.14 -10.46 11.33
CA SER A 161 -4.93 -9.45 12.38
C SER A 161 -5.14 -9.95 13.81
N THR A 162 -5.66 -11.17 14.00
CA THR A 162 -6.00 -11.71 15.33
C THR A 162 -5.36 -13.06 15.67
N ALA A 163 -4.56 -13.63 14.77
CA ALA A 163 -3.81 -14.85 15.08
C ALA A 163 -2.49 -14.49 15.78
N PRO A 164 -2.16 -15.08 16.95
CA PRO A 164 -0.82 -14.98 17.54
C PRO A 164 0.16 -15.93 16.83
N PHE A 165 0.10 -15.97 15.50
CA PHE A 165 1.11 -16.62 14.68
C PHE A 165 1.99 -15.53 14.08
N SER A 166 2.99 -15.13 14.87
CA SER A 166 4.22 -14.60 14.31
C SER A 166 4.87 -15.70 13.45
N THR A 167 4.58 -15.72 12.17
CA THR A 167 5.60 -15.99 11.15
C THR A 167 6.14 -14.69 10.55
N LEU A 168 5.79 -13.55 11.17
CA LEU A 168 6.00 -12.14 10.82
C LEU A 168 7.47 -11.70 10.86
N ASP A 169 8.39 -12.43 10.24
CA ASP A 169 9.81 -12.07 10.15
C ASP A 169 10.47 -12.55 8.85
N GLN A 170 9.68 -12.83 7.80
CA GLN A 170 10.15 -13.35 6.52
C GLN A 170 9.43 -12.69 5.35
N ASN A 171 10.04 -12.82 4.17
CA ASN A 171 9.47 -12.38 2.91
C ASN A 171 8.41 -13.40 2.45
N ASP A 172 7.14 -12.98 2.45
CA ASP A 172 5.99 -13.80 2.11
C ASP A 172 5.48 -13.53 0.68
N VAL A 173 4.78 -14.53 0.11
CA VAL A 173 4.08 -14.38 -1.18
C VAL A 173 2.65 -14.86 -1.02
N MET A 174 1.69 -13.94 -1.14
CA MET A 174 0.25 -14.23 -1.06
C MET A 174 -0.42 -14.01 -2.40
N ASN A 175 -1.26 -14.96 -2.81
CA ASN A 175 -2.02 -14.89 -4.07
C ASN A 175 -3.51 -15.02 -3.78
N GLY A 176 -4.25 -13.99 -4.18
CA GLY A 176 -5.69 -13.86 -4.09
C GLY A 176 -6.40 -14.65 -5.17
N THR A 177 -7.68 -14.35 -5.33
CA THR A 177 -8.64 -15.14 -6.06
C THR A 177 -9.44 -14.27 -7.02
N SER A 178 -10.65 -14.68 -7.36
CA SER A 178 -11.62 -13.78 -8.01
C SER A 178 -12.61 -13.16 -7.01
N ALA A 179 -12.32 -13.26 -5.71
CA ALA A 179 -13.10 -12.75 -4.59
C ALA A 179 -12.66 -11.34 -4.19
N HIS A 180 -13.37 -10.74 -3.24
CA HIS A 180 -12.80 -9.67 -2.42
C HIS A 180 -11.90 -10.28 -1.34
N ASP A 181 -10.58 -10.12 -1.51
CA ASP A 181 -9.55 -10.67 -0.64
C ASP A 181 -9.01 -9.61 0.33
N ARG A 182 -8.50 -10.06 1.49
CA ARG A 182 -7.80 -9.20 2.45
C ARG A 182 -6.50 -9.86 2.85
N PHE A 183 -5.36 -9.19 2.62
CA PHE A 183 -4.03 -9.68 2.98
C PHE A 183 -3.26 -8.69 3.86
N VAL A 184 -2.39 -9.22 4.70
CA VAL A 184 -1.48 -8.47 5.57
C VAL A 184 -0.12 -9.17 5.53
N GLY A 185 0.90 -8.51 4.99
CA GLY A 185 2.28 -9.01 4.88
C GLY A 185 2.97 -9.06 6.23
N GLY A 186 3.04 -7.92 6.92
CA GLY A 186 3.57 -7.83 8.27
C GLY A 186 4.98 -7.25 8.28
N VAL A 187 6.00 -8.07 8.58
CA VAL A 187 7.41 -7.65 8.56
C VAL A 187 8.14 -8.56 7.59
N GLY A 188 8.95 -7.97 6.73
CA GLY A 188 9.62 -8.68 5.65
C GLY A 188 9.35 -7.99 4.32
N ASN A 189 10.07 -8.38 3.27
CA ASN A 189 9.78 -7.87 1.94
C ASN A 189 8.75 -8.79 1.28
N ASP A 190 7.47 -8.44 1.34
CA ASP A 190 6.37 -9.28 0.94
C ASP A 190 5.93 -9.03 -0.50
N THR A 191 5.20 -9.99 -1.08
CA THR A 191 4.57 -9.85 -2.39
C THR A 191 3.12 -10.32 -2.34
N LEU A 192 2.17 -9.39 -2.52
CA LEU A 192 0.74 -9.64 -2.40
C LEU A 192 0.04 -9.40 -3.75
N PHE A 193 -0.77 -10.37 -4.19
CA PHE A 193 -1.59 -10.25 -5.40
C PHE A 193 -3.08 -10.39 -5.05
N GLY A 194 -3.91 -9.39 -5.34
CA GLY A 194 -5.38 -9.46 -5.19
C GLY A 194 -6.04 -10.28 -6.30
N ASN A 195 -5.58 -10.07 -7.54
CA ASN A 195 -6.07 -10.67 -8.80
C ASN A 195 -7.38 -10.07 -9.32
N SER A 196 -8.54 -10.49 -8.85
CA SER A 196 -9.81 -9.91 -9.31
C SER A 196 -10.75 -9.83 -8.14
N GLY A 197 -11.49 -8.73 -8.04
CA GLY A 197 -12.27 -8.47 -6.85
C GLY A 197 -12.08 -7.03 -6.40
N ASN A 198 -12.26 -6.82 -5.12
CA ASN A 198 -12.16 -5.51 -4.51
C ASN A 198 -11.39 -5.78 -3.24
N ASP A 199 -10.09 -5.71 -3.36
CA ASP A 199 -9.16 -6.34 -2.46
C ASP A 199 -8.59 -5.30 -1.50
N THR A 200 -8.13 -5.76 -0.34
CA THR A 200 -7.41 -4.92 0.61
C THR A 200 -6.09 -5.56 0.95
N LEU A 201 -5.00 -4.97 0.46
CA LEU A 201 -3.65 -5.48 0.61
C LEU A 201 -2.86 -4.52 1.51
N LEU A 202 -2.31 -5.04 2.60
CA LEU A 202 -1.43 -4.29 3.50
C LEU A 202 -0.04 -4.94 3.48
N GLY A 203 0.99 -4.21 3.03
CA GLY A 203 2.39 -4.64 3.03
C GLY A 203 2.91 -4.75 4.45
N GLY A 204 3.10 -3.61 5.11
CA GLY A 204 3.51 -3.54 6.51
C GLY A 204 4.85 -2.86 6.68
N ALA A 205 5.85 -3.60 7.16
CA ALA A 205 7.18 -3.08 7.39
C ALA A 205 8.18 -3.76 6.47
N ASP A 206 9.19 -3.00 6.06
CA ASP A 206 10.19 -3.36 5.05
C ASP A 206 9.64 -3.18 3.62
N HIS A 207 10.25 -3.78 2.58
CA HIS A 207 10.01 -3.37 1.20
C HIS A 207 9.04 -4.31 0.48
N ASP A 208 7.81 -3.87 0.29
CA ASP A 208 6.72 -4.70 -0.19
C ASP A 208 6.38 -4.47 -1.67
N GLN A 209 5.77 -5.47 -2.28
CA GLN A 209 5.20 -5.41 -3.63
C GLN A 209 3.73 -5.82 -3.59
N LEU A 210 2.82 -4.91 -3.92
CA LEU A 210 1.38 -5.13 -3.88
C LEU A 210 0.77 -4.92 -5.27
N HIS A 211 -0.06 -5.85 -5.72
CA HIS A 211 -0.79 -5.79 -6.98
C HIS A 211 -2.29 -5.99 -6.71
N GLY A 212 -3.12 -4.97 -6.96
CA GLY A 212 -4.58 -5.03 -6.80
C GLY A 212 -5.20 -6.00 -7.80
N GLY A 213 -4.99 -5.72 -9.09
CA GLY A 213 -5.40 -6.59 -10.17
C GLY A 213 -6.62 -6.04 -10.90
N VAL A 214 -7.81 -6.56 -10.64
CA VAL A 214 -9.03 -6.11 -11.34
C VAL A 214 -10.11 -5.80 -10.33
N GLY A 215 -10.48 -4.52 -10.23
CA GLY A 215 -11.74 -4.08 -9.63
C GLY A 215 -11.62 -2.79 -8.85
N PHE A 216 -11.87 -2.80 -7.55
CA PHE A 216 -11.67 -1.59 -6.73
C PHE A 216 -10.82 -2.02 -5.54
N ASP A 217 -9.54 -1.74 -5.61
CA ASP A 217 -8.56 -2.27 -4.68
C ASP A 217 -8.05 -1.16 -3.76
N ARG A 218 -7.73 -1.55 -2.52
CA ARG A 218 -7.06 -0.70 -1.54
C ARG A 218 -5.71 -1.30 -1.22
N LEU A 219 -4.64 -0.59 -1.53
CA LEU A 219 -3.26 -1.00 -1.27
C LEU A 219 -2.61 -0.03 -0.27
N GLU A 220 -1.85 -0.57 0.68
CA GLU A 220 -1.11 0.21 1.69
C GLU A 220 0.26 -0.42 1.92
N GLY A 221 1.35 0.29 1.59
CA GLY A 221 2.74 -0.15 1.81
C GLY A 221 3.15 -0.03 3.27
N ALA A 222 2.82 1.10 3.88
CA ALA A 222 3.04 1.49 5.27
C ALA A 222 4.47 1.96 5.57
N SER A 223 5.47 1.11 5.80
CA SER A 223 6.84 1.58 6.04
C SER A 223 7.84 0.76 5.27
N GLY A 224 8.62 1.38 4.41
CA GLY A 224 9.31 0.61 3.40
C GLY A 224 9.79 1.47 2.26
N ASN A 225 10.28 0.85 1.21
CA ASN A 225 10.28 1.49 -0.11
C ASN A 225 9.48 0.53 -0.97
N ASP A 226 8.19 0.80 -1.07
CA ASP A 226 7.18 -0.14 -1.50
C ASP A 226 6.82 0.08 -2.96
N GLN A 227 6.31 -0.96 -3.61
CA GLN A 227 5.79 -0.88 -4.96
C GLN A 227 4.33 -1.30 -4.95
N LEU A 228 3.44 -0.39 -5.31
CA LEU A 228 2.00 -0.59 -5.31
C LEU A 228 1.47 -0.40 -6.72
N PHE A 229 0.73 -1.39 -7.22
CA PHE A 229 0.11 -1.38 -8.54
C PHE A 229 -1.40 -1.60 -8.39
N GLY A 230 -2.23 -0.61 -8.76
CA GLY A 230 -3.70 -0.75 -8.80
C GLY A 230 -4.15 -1.70 -9.89
N ASP A 231 -3.50 -1.61 -11.06
CA ASP A 231 -3.77 -2.36 -12.28
C ASP A 231 -5.06 -1.91 -12.99
N LEU A 232 -6.13 -2.69 -13.01
CA LEU A 232 -7.39 -2.33 -13.69
C LEU A 232 -8.47 -1.99 -12.67
N GLY A 233 -9.07 -0.83 -12.82
CA GLY A 233 -10.23 -0.44 -12.04
C GLY A 233 -10.02 0.88 -11.33
N VAL A 234 -10.82 1.17 -10.31
CA VAL A 234 -10.70 2.43 -9.57
C VAL A 234 -10.07 2.10 -8.24
N ASP A 235 -8.84 2.52 -8.02
CA ASP A 235 -8.04 2.04 -6.91
C ASP A 235 -7.64 3.16 -5.95
N ILE A 236 -7.23 2.75 -4.74
CA ILE A 236 -6.66 3.66 -3.74
C ILE A 236 -5.36 3.08 -3.21
N LEU A 237 -4.26 3.79 -3.44
CA LEU A 237 -2.91 3.40 -3.06
C LEU A 237 -2.33 4.38 -2.03
N TYR A 238 -1.73 3.85 -0.97
CA TYR A 238 -0.99 4.60 0.05
C TYR A 238 0.43 4.04 0.15
N GLY A 239 1.45 4.85 -0.17
CA GLY A 239 2.86 4.49 -0.01
C GLY A 239 3.21 4.37 1.46
N GLY A 240 3.10 5.49 2.18
CA GLY A 240 3.32 5.55 3.61
C GLY A 240 4.65 6.22 3.92
N VAL A 241 5.57 5.53 4.57
CA VAL A 241 6.88 6.08 4.94
C VAL A 241 7.97 5.40 4.13
N GLY A 242 8.66 6.20 3.32
CA GLY A 242 9.90 5.86 2.64
C GLY A 242 9.87 6.26 1.17
N PHE A 243 10.57 5.54 0.31
CA PHE A 243 10.71 5.90 -1.11
C PHE A 243 9.81 5.02 -1.98
N ASP A 244 8.54 5.35 -2.07
CA ASP A 244 7.53 4.47 -2.63
C ASP A 244 7.33 4.69 -4.13
N THR A 245 6.90 3.65 -4.83
CA THR A 245 6.46 3.73 -6.23
C THR A 245 5.02 3.24 -6.32
N LEU A 246 4.12 4.13 -6.73
CA LEU A 246 2.70 3.88 -6.89
C LEU A 246 2.32 4.02 -8.36
N ASP A 247 1.60 3.06 -8.89
CA ASP A 247 1.05 3.04 -10.26
C ASP A 247 -0.45 2.71 -10.18
N GLY A 248 -1.31 3.66 -10.52
CA GLY A 248 -2.77 3.49 -10.49
C GLY A 248 -3.21 2.50 -11.56
N GLY A 249 -2.79 2.73 -12.80
CA GLY A 249 -3.05 1.87 -13.93
C GLY A 249 -4.20 2.39 -14.78
N GLU A 250 -5.27 1.63 -14.93
CA GLU A 250 -6.44 2.02 -15.74
C GLU A 250 -7.65 2.28 -14.84
N GLY A 251 -8.07 3.54 -14.76
CA GLY A 251 -9.28 3.97 -14.09
C GLY A 251 -9.06 5.34 -13.44
N ASN A 252 -9.92 5.70 -12.50
CA ASN A 252 -9.87 7.04 -11.89
C ASN A 252 -9.37 6.91 -10.45
N ASP A 253 -8.06 6.85 -10.29
CA ASP A 253 -7.39 6.35 -9.11
C ASP A 253 -7.07 7.45 -8.10
N ARG A 254 -6.73 7.03 -6.89
CA ARG A 254 -6.22 7.90 -5.83
C ARG A 254 -4.91 7.38 -5.30
N LEU A 255 -3.85 8.15 -5.49
CA LEU A 255 -2.50 7.80 -5.05
C LEU A 255 -2.02 8.82 -4.01
N TYR A 256 -1.48 8.29 -2.91
CA TYR A 256 -0.91 9.08 -1.81
C TYR A 256 0.51 8.58 -1.52
N GLY A 257 1.54 9.40 -1.74
CA GLY A 257 2.94 9.08 -1.42
C GLY A 257 3.21 9.12 0.08
N ASP A 258 2.62 10.12 0.76
CA ASP A 258 2.75 10.41 2.18
C ASP A 258 4.13 10.98 2.56
N LEU A 259 5.03 10.22 3.20
CA LEU A 259 6.31 10.72 3.69
C LEU A 259 7.48 10.05 2.99
N GLY A 260 8.18 10.80 2.14
CA GLY A 260 9.47 10.43 1.59
C GLY A 260 9.57 10.91 0.15
N VAL A 261 10.49 10.37 -0.66
CA VAL A 261 10.61 10.80 -2.06
C VAL A 261 9.98 9.75 -2.95
N ASP A 262 8.79 10.05 -3.40
CA ASP A 262 7.90 9.08 -4.02
C ASP A 262 7.80 9.28 -5.53
N LEU A 263 7.44 8.19 -6.22
CA LEU A 263 7.05 8.19 -7.62
C LEU A 263 5.58 7.77 -7.72
N LEU A 264 4.71 8.69 -8.14
CA LEU A 264 3.29 8.40 -8.39
C LEU A 264 3.01 8.49 -9.89
N LEU A 265 2.38 7.45 -10.43
CA LEU A 265 1.91 7.35 -11.81
C LEU A 265 0.40 7.11 -11.78
N GLY A 266 -0.42 8.04 -12.27
CA GLY A 266 -1.87 7.88 -12.34
C GLY A 266 -2.25 6.80 -13.36
N GLY A 267 -1.84 7.03 -14.61
CA GLY A 267 -2.03 6.07 -15.69
C GLY A 267 -3.08 6.57 -16.68
N ASN A 268 -4.13 5.80 -16.91
CA ASN A 268 -5.24 6.19 -17.77
C ASN A 268 -6.49 6.43 -16.94
N GLY A 269 -7.12 7.57 -17.11
CA GLY A 269 -8.38 7.98 -16.49
C GLY A 269 -8.20 9.32 -15.79
N ASP A 270 -9.23 9.78 -15.09
CA ASP A 270 -9.14 11.06 -14.36
C ASP A 270 -8.64 10.77 -12.94
N ASP A 271 -7.35 10.94 -12.70
CA ASP A 271 -6.66 10.52 -11.48
C ASP A 271 -6.48 11.65 -10.47
N ARG A 272 -6.28 11.27 -9.21
CA ARG A 272 -5.84 12.18 -8.14
C ARG A 272 -4.55 11.68 -7.50
N LEU A 273 -3.50 12.48 -7.57
CA LEU A 273 -2.19 12.17 -6.98
C LEU A 273 -1.83 13.20 -5.91
N GLU A 274 -1.28 12.75 -4.79
CA GLU A 274 -0.80 13.59 -3.68
C GLU A 274 0.57 13.08 -3.21
N GLY A 275 1.63 13.86 -3.43
CA GLY A 275 3.01 13.47 -3.12
C GLY A 275 3.22 13.42 -1.61
N GLY A 276 2.89 14.53 -0.96
CA GLY A 276 2.89 14.62 0.50
C GLY A 276 4.04 15.49 0.97
N GLY A 277 5.12 14.90 1.46
CA GLY A 277 6.28 15.68 1.85
C GLY A 277 7.60 15.06 1.38
N HIS A 278 8.61 15.93 1.23
CA HIS A 278 9.86 15.74 0.49
C HIS A 278 9.64 15.89 -1.02
N ASN A 279 10.67 15.57 -1.81
CA ASN A 279 10.74 15.97 -3.21
C ASN A 279 10.21 14.87 -4.12
N ASP A 280 8.96 14.97 -4.54
CA ASP A 280 8.25 13.89 -5.21
C ASP A 280 8.26 14.04 -6.74
N ARG A 281 8.00 12.92 -7.42
CA ARG A 281 7.71 12.91 -8.86
C ARG A 281 6.32 12.34 -9.09
N LEU A 282 5.44 13.16 -9.66
CA LEU A 282 4.05 12.81 -9.93
C LEU A 282 3.78 12.95 -11.43
N VAL A 283 3.15 11.93 -12.01
CA VAL A 283 2.75 11.91 -13.42
C VAL A 283 1.27 11.52 -13.49
N GLY A 284 0.42 12.42 -13.96
CA GLY A 284 -1.02 12.19 -14.15
C GLY A 284 -1.25 11.07 -15.17
N GLY A 285 -0.96 11.34 -16.44
CA GLY A 285 -1.07 10.34 -17.50
C GLY A 285 -2.04 10.75 -18.59
N LEU A 286 -3.00 9.90 -18.94
CA LEU A 286 -4.06 10.23 -19.89
C LEU A 286 -5.35 10.48 -19.13
N GLY A 287 -6.02 11.60 -19.37
CA GLY A 287 -7.26 11.97 -18.67
C GLY A 287 -7.08 13.32 -18.00
N ASN A 288 -8.11 13.81 -17.33
CA ASN A 288 -8.05 15.10 -16.66
C ASN A 288 -7.66 14.90 -15.20
N ASP A 289 -6.38 15.04 -14.91
CA ASP A 289 -5.80 14.68 -13.64
C ASP A 289 -5.79 15.86 -12.66
N THR A 290 -5.74 15.53 -11.38
CA THR A 290 -5.50 16.51 -10.31
C THR A 290 -4.32 16.09 -9.46
N VAL A 291 -3.23 16.84 -9.56
CA VAL A 291 -1.92 16.48 -8.99
C VAL A 291 -1.50 17.52 -7.95
N PHE A 292 -1.12 17.07 -6.76
CA PHE A 292 -0.64 17.91 -5.66
C PHE A 292 0.76 17.47 -5.25
N GLY A 293 1.76 18.35 -5.36
CA GLY A 293 3.14 18.08 -4.93
C GLY A 293 3.20 17.95 -3.41
N GLY A 294 2.91 19.05 -2.71
CA GLY A 294 2.86 19.07 -1.26
C GLY A 294 4.00 19.91 -0.68
N PHE A 295 4.81 19.33 0.19
CA PHE A 295 6.00 20.00 0.72
C PHE A 295 7.26 19.48 0.06
N GLY A 296 8.01 20.29 -0.66
CA GLY A 296 9.27 19.82 -1.21
C GLY A 296 9.66 20.53 -2.49
N PHE A 297 10.61 19.95 -3.20
CA PHE A 297 10.93 20.36 -4.56
C PHE A 297 10.38 19.31 -5.51
N ASP A 298 9.13 19.49 -5.90
CA ASP A 298 8.36 18.48 -6.60
C ASP A 298 8.43 18.65 -8.11
N ARG A 299 8.21 17.53 -8.81
CA ARG A 299 8.07 17.51 -10.27
C ARG A 299 6.73 16.91 -10.64
N LEU A 300 5.85 17.72 -11.20
CA LEU A 300 4.50 17.36 -11.60
C LEU A 300 4.39 17.39 -13.13
N GLU A 301 3.87 16.32 -13.73
CA GLU A 301 3.61 16.21 -15.17
C GLU A 301 2.15 15.77 -15.38
N GLY A 302 1.33 16.58 -16.07
CA GLY A 302 -0.05 16.23 -16.42
C GLY A 302 -0.11 15.20 -17.55
N LEU A 303 0.64 15.47 -18.62
CA LEU A 303 0.75 14.70 -19.86
C LEU A 303 -0.40 14.94 -20.84
N GLY A 304 -1.53 14.25 -20.74
CA GLY A 304 -2.58 14.37 -21.74
C GLY A 304 -3.97 14.52 -21.15
N GLY A 305 -4.56 15.69 -21.29
CA GLY A 305 -5.89 16.04 -20.80
C GLY A 305 -5.92 17.46 -20.29
N ASP A 306 -7.05 17.93 -19.77
CA ASP A 306 -7.13 19.26 -19.15
C ASP A 306 -6.83 19.12 -17.64
N ASP A 307 -5.55 19.24 -17.28
CA ASP A 307 -5.03 18.88 -15.97
C ASP A 307 -5.04 20.02 -14.95
N ARG A 308 -4.98 19.66 -13.67
CA ARG A 308 -4.80 20.60 -12.55
C ARG A 308 -3.57 20.22 -11.74
N LEU A 309 -2.52 21.03 -11.82
CA LEU A 309 -1.26 20.82 -11.13
C LEU A 309 -1.06 21.89 -10.04
N TYR A 310 -0.81 21.45 -8.82
CA TYR A 310 -0.56 22.30 -7.66
C TYR A 310 0.77 21.94 -7.02
N GLY A 311 1.79 22.79 -7.11
CA GLY A 311 3.10 22.59 -6.46
C GLY A 311 2.97 22.66 -4.94
N GLN A 312 2.32 23.72 -4.45
CA GLN A 312 2.12 24.07 -3.05
C GLN A 312 3.36 24.69 -2.39
N LEU A 313 4.10 23.96 -1.56
CA LEU A 313 5.19 24.53 -0.76
C LEU A 313 6.55 24.03 -1.24
N GLY A 314 7.34 24.94 -1.81
CA GLY A 314 8.72 24.71 -2.20
C GLY A 314 8.93 25.02 -3.68
N ALA A 315 10.16 24.90 -4.19
CA ALA A 315 10.50 25.36 -5.54
C ALA A 315 10.26 24.27 -6.60
N ASP A 316 9.04 24.24 -7.13
CA ASP A 316 8.49 23.13 -7.89
C ASP A 316 8.70 23.28 -9.40
N GLN A 317 8.49 22.17 -10.11
CA GLN A 317 8.45 22.13 -11.58
C GLN A 317 7.16 21.49 -12.06
N LEU A 318 6.31 22.27 -12.72
CA LEU A 318 5.02 21.86 -13.24
C LEU A 318 5.04 21.86 -14.77
N PHE A 319 4.58 20.77 -15.37
CA PHE A 319 4.47 20.59 -16.82
C PHE A 319 3.05 20.13 -17.16
N GLY A 320 2.25 21.00 -17.78
CA GLY A 320 0.91 20.66 -18.28
C GLY A 320 0.99 19.59 -19.37
N ASN A 321 1.73 19.91 -20.44
CA ASN A 321 1.93 19.13 -21.66
C ASN A 321 0.80 19.32 -22.69
N PHE A 322 -0.10 18.35 -22.88
CA PHE A 322 -1.17 18.45 -23.88
C PHE A 322 -2.50 18.71 -23.20
N GLY A 323 -3.21 19.74 -23.63
CA GLY A 323 -4.56 20.07 -23.14
C GLY A 323 -4.57 21.46 -22.52
N ASN A 324 -5.71 21.88 -21.98
CA ASN A 324 -5.85 23.22 -21.41
C ASN A 324 -5.68 23.12 -19.90
N ASP A 325 -4.46 23.37 -19.45
CA ASP A 325 -4.04 23.02 -18.11
C ASP A 325 -4.16 24.20 -17.14
N TYR A 326 -4.34 23.88 -15.87
CA TYR A 326 -4.26 24.83 -14.77
C TYR A 326 -3.04 24.49 -13.92
N LEU A 327 -2.07 25.40 -13.87
CA LEU A 327 -0.83 25.26 -13.11
C LEU A 327 -0.76 26.33 -12.03
N ASP A 328 -0.55 25.91 -10.78
CA ASP A 328 -0.37 26.77 -9.61
C ASP A 328 0.90 26.34 -8.87
N GLY A 329 1.96 27.15 -8.94
CA GLY A 329 3.25 26.87 -8.31
C GLY A 329 3.15 26.89 -6.79
N GLY A 330 2.55 27.95 -6.25
CA GLY A 330 2.25 28.08 -4.83
C GLY A 330 3.22 29.02 -4.14
N SER A 331 4.22 28.50 -3.43
CA SER A 331 5.19 29.35 -2.73
C SER A 331 6.61 28.91 -2.97
N GLU A 332 7.53 29.87 -2.94
CA GLU A 332 8.92 29.73 -3.38
C GLU A 332 9.06 29.86 -4.89
N ASN A 333 10.21 29.50 -5.47
CA ASN A 333 10.55 29.92 -6.83
C ASN A 333 10.25 28.81 -7.83
N ASP A 334 9.10 28.89 -8.48
CA ASP A 334 8.56 27.80 -9.27
C ASP A 334 8.91 27.90 -10.75
N LYS A 335 8.80 26.76 -11.45
CA LYS A 335 8.86 26.70 -12.91
C LYS A 335 7.61 26.06 -13.45
N LEU A 336 6.87 26.81 -14.25
CA LEU A 336 5.62 26.36 -14.85
C LEU A 336 5.75 26.36 -16.38
N PHE A 337 5.36 25.25 -17.00
CA PHE A 337 5.35 25.07 -18.44
C PHE A 337 3.99 24.50 -18.86
N GLY A 338 3.16 25.31 -19.53
CA GLY A 338 1.85 24.87 -20.06
C GLY A 338 2.02 23.88 -21.22
N ALA A 339 2.76 24.31 -22.24
CA ALA A 339 3.15 23.58 -23.44
C ALA A 339 2.14 23.65 -24.60
N GLU A 340 1.29 22.65 -24.86
CA GLU A 340 0.30 22.69 -25.95
C GLU A 340 -1.12 22.83 -25.40
N GLY A 341 -1.79 23.94 -25.69
CA GLY A 341 -3.17 24.20 -25.28
C GLY A 341 -3.36 25.61 -24.76
N ASP A 342 -4.57 25.95 -24.34
CA ASP A 342 -4.87 27.28 -23.78
C ASP A 342 -4.74 27.22 -22.24
N ASP A 343 -3.55 27.50 -21.72
CA ASP A 343 -3.21 27.20 -20.33
C ASP A 343 -3.47 28.38 -19.37
N THR A 344 -3.68 28.08 -18.09
CA THR A 344 -3.72 29.07 -17.00
C THR A 344 -2.57 28.83 -16.03
N LEU A 345 -1.69 29.82 -15.88
CA LEU A 345 -0.50 29.73 -15.04
C LEU A 345 -0.56 30.76 -13.91
N ILE A 346 -0.37 30.29 -12.68
CA ILE A 346 -0.23 31.08 -11.46
C ILE A 346 1.12 30.69 -10.83
N GLY A 347 2.09 31.60 -10.85
CA GLY A 347 3.37 31.37 -10.16
C GLY A 347 3.16 31.19 -8.66
N GLY A 348 2.35 32.07 -8.07
CA GLY A 348 2.17 32.12 -6.62
C GLY A 348 3.15 33.12 -6.02
N THR A 349 3.57 32.94 -4.76
CA THR A 349 4.55 33.84 -4.16
C THR A 349 5.96 33.37 -4.42
N GLY A 350 6.81 34.20 -5.00
CA GLY A 350 8.15 33.71 -5.29
C GLY A 350 8.91 34.56 -6.28
N THR A 351 9.73 33.89 -7.05
CA THR A 351 10.40 34.46 -8.22
C THR A 351 10.33 33.38 -9.28
N ASP A 352 9.23 33.42 -9.99
CA ASP A 352 8.76 32.30 -10.78
C ASP A 352 9.18 32.45 -12.25
N THR A 353 9.36 31.32 -12.90
CA THR A 353 9.63 31.26 -14.34
C THR A 353 8.50 30.53 -15.03
N MET A 354 7.80 31.22 -15.93
CA MET A 354 6.63 30.70 -16.59
C MET A 354 6.81 30.66 -18.12
N SER A 355 6.26 29.63 -18.74
CA SER A 355 6.19 29.43 -20.18
C SER A 355 4.78 28.94 -20.51
N GLY A 356 4.02 29.71 -21.28
CA GLY A 356 2.68 29.30 -21.71
C GLY A 356 2.79 28.19 -22.75
N GLY A 357 3.63 28.40 -23.77
CA GLY A 357 3.86 27.48 -24.86
C GLY A 357 3.10 27.90 -26.12
N ALA A 358 2.38 26.95 -26.71
CA ALA A 358 1.57 27.12 -27.90
C ALA A 358 0.10 27.09 -27.51
N GLY A 359 -0.64 28.13 -27.89
CA GLY A 359 -2.05 28.29 -27.52
C GLY A 359 -2.27 29.68 -26.97
N TRP A 360 -3.40 29.89 -26.30
CA TRP A 360 -3.81 31.17 -25.72
C TRP A 360 -3.73 31.11 -24.20
N ASP A 361 -2.57 31.49 -23.68
CA ASP A 361 -2.27 31.30 -22.27
C ASP A 361 -2.66 32.51 -21.42
N VAL A 362 -2.99 32.27 -20.16
CA VAL A 362 -3.32 33.30 -19.18
C VAL A 362 -2.38 33.20 -17.99
N PHE A 363 -1.60 34.24 -17.75
CA PHE A 363 -0.75 34.38 -16.58
C PHE A 363 -1.46 35.23 -15.54
N VAL A 364 -1.80 34.64 -14.39
CA VAL A 364 -2.68 35.26 -13.40
C VAL A 364 -1.88 35.69 -12.18
N PHE A 365 -2.09 36.94 -11.75
CA PHE A 365 -1.49 37.50 -10.53
C PHE A 365 -2.60 38.03 -9.61
N ASN A 366 -2.75 37.37 -8.46
CA ASN A 366 -3.80 37.61 -7.48
C ASN A 366 -3.38 38.61 -6.39
N SER A 367 -2.07 38.79 -6.16
CA SER A 367 -1.54 39.72 -5.19
C SER A 367 -0.22 40.36 -5.63
N VAL A 368 0.16 41.49 -5.01
CA VAL A 368 1.49 42.10 -5.25
C VAL A 368 2.64 41.26 -4.71
N ALA A 369 2.35 40.30 -3.84
CA ALA A 369 3.35 39.35 -3.36
C ALA A 369 3.65 38.26 -4.40
N ASP A 370 2.80 38.14 -5.43
CA ASP A 370 2.96 37.10 -6.43
C ASP A 370 4.19 37.38 -7.31
N SER A 371 4.41 38.66 -7.67
CA SER A 371 5.66 39.07 -8.32
C SER A 371 6.22 40.36 -7.74
N GLY A 372 7.41 40.26 -7.14
CA GLY A 372 8.07 41.35 -6.47
C GLY A 372 8.76 42.36 -7.41
N VAL A 373 9.60 43.21 -6.83
CA VAL A 373 10.33 44.27 -7.55
C VAL A 373 11.82 43.92 -7.63
N GLY A 374 12.46 44.26 -8.75
CA GLY A 374 13.90 44.09 -8.93
C GLY A 374 14.27 42.63 -9.14
N THR A 375 15.06 42.04 -8.25
CA THR A 375 15.51 40.64 -8.41
C THR A 375 14.48 39.60 -7.99
N ALA A 376 13.39 40.03 -7.35
CA ALA A 376 12.32 39.17 -6.85
C ALA A 376 11.08 39.15 -7.77
N ARG A 377 11.25 39.56 -9.03
CA ARG A 377 10.16 39.61 -10.01
C ARG A 377 10.12 38.32 -10.82
N ASP A 378 8.93 37.95 -11.24
CA ASP A 378 8.71 36.82 -12.11
C ASP A 378 9.12 37.08 -13.55
N VAL A 379 9.26 35.99 -14.29
CA VAL A 379 9.71 35.96 -15.66
C VAL A 379 8.79 35.08 -16.51
N ILE A 380 8.15 35.66 -17.51
CA ILE A 380 7.50 34.93 -18.59
C ILE A 380 8.48 34.85 -19.77
N THR A 381 8.73 33.64 -20.24
CA THR A 381 9.84 33.35 -21.16
C THR A 381 9.45 33.37 -22.64
N ASP A 382 8.16 33.26 -22.95
CA ASP A 382 7.67 32.97 -24.30
C ASP A 382 6.39 33.71 -24.73
N PHE A 383 5.97 34.76 -24.00
CA PHE A 383 4.72 35.56 -24.14
C PHE A 383 4.28 35.98 -25.56
N ALA A 384 5.14 35.82 -26.57
CA ALA A 384 4.83 36.19 -27.96
C ALA A 384 5.49 35.29 -29.01
N SER A 385 5.94 34.09 -28.63
CA SER A 385 6.85 33.29 -29.46
C SER A 385 6.26 32.01 -30.06
N ASP A 386 4.94 31.92 -30.25
CA ASP A 386 4.37 30.83 -31.05
C ASP A 386 4.48 31.10 -32.57
N PRO A 387 5.22 30.28 -33.34
CA PRO A 387 5.25 30.33 -34.81
C PRO A 387 3.93 29.94 -35.51
N PHE A 388 2.89 29.47 -34.82
CA PHE A 388 1.65 28.94 -35.41
C PHE A 388 0.40 29.83 -35.38
N ASN A 389 0.57 31.14 -35.08
CA ASN A 389 -0.37 32.22 -35.42
C ASN A 389 -1.71 32.26 -34.65
N ASN A 390 -1.67 32.91 -33.49
CA ASN A 390 -2.60 33.97 -33.03
C ASN A 390 -2.32 34.50 -31.59
N ASN A 391 -1.17 34.19 -30.96
CA ASN A 391 -0.42 35.01 -29.98
C ASN A 391 -1.23 36.04 -29.16
N ASN A 392 -2.17 35.52 -28.40
CA ASN A 392 -3.10 36.30 -27.59
C ASN A 392 -2.95 35.98 -26.11
N ASP A 393 -1.73 35.67 -25.68
CA ASP A 393 -1.41 35.47 -24.28
C ASP A 393 -1.86 36.70 -23.48
N HIS A 394 -2.44 36.44 -22.32
CA HIS A 394 -3.03 37.44 -21.46
C HIS A 394 -2.32 37.47 -20.11
N ILE A 395 -2.17 38.68 -19.57
CA ILE A 395 -1.73 38.88 -18.20
C ILE A 395 -2.95 39.38 -17.42
N ASP A 396 -3.43 38.58 -16.49
CA ASP A 396 -4.55 38.95 -15.62
C ASP A 396 -4.02 39.60 -14.34
N LEU A 397 -4.23 40.91 -14.24
CA LEU A 397 -3.93 41.73 -13.06
C LEU A 397 -5.23 42.25 -12.41
N SER A 398 -6.39 41.70 -12.78
CA SER A 398 -7.69 42.22 -12.37
C SER A 398 -7.89 42.17 -10.85
N ALA A 399 -7.31 41.18 -10.18
CA ALA A 399 -7.29 41.05 -8.72
C ALA A 399 -6.51 42.19 -8.03
N LEU A 400 -5.53 42.78 -8.71
CA LEU A 400 -4.78 43.96 -8.25
C LEU A 400 -5.55 45.28 -8.49
N GLY A 401 -6.77 45.22 -9.03
CA GLY A 401 -7.55 46.40 -9.41
C GLY A 401 -7.03 47.09 -10.68
N ILE A 402 -6.15 46.42 -11.44
CA ILE A 402 -5.60 46.91 -12.69
C ILE A 402 -6.41 46.34 -13.85
N THR A 403 -6.91 47.23 -14.70
CA THR A 403 -7.52 46.88 -15.98
C THR A 403 -6.86 47.69 -17.08
N SER A 404 -7.25 47.47 -18.34
CA SER A 404 -6.81 48.29 -19.48
C SER A 404 -7.00 49.80 -19.30
N SER A 405 -7.90 50.26 -18.42
CA SER A 405 -8.13 51.69 -18.16
C SER A 405 -7.07 52.37 -17.26
N GLN A 406 -6.32 51.59 -16.49
CA GLN A 406 -5.23 52.05 -15.63
C GLN A 406 -3.88 52.11 -16.35
N TYR A 407 -3.86 51.73 -17.62
CA TYR A 407 -2.64 51.75 -18.42
C TYR A 407 -2.22 53.18 -18.76
N ILE A 408 -0.98 53.53 -18.42
CA ILE A 408 -0.41 54.86 -18.67
C ILE A 408 0.67 54.83 -19.76
N PHE A 409 0.62 55.82 -20.65
CA PHE A 409 1.67 56.07 -21.65
C PHE A 409 2.70 57.09 -21.11
N ALA A 410 3.07 56.98 -19.84
CA ALA A 410 3.97 57.91 -19.16
C ALA A 410 5.26 57.23 -18.71
N SER A 411 6.31 58.02 -18.53
CA SER A 411 7.62 57.53 -18.09
C SER A 411 7.75 57.38 -16.56
N ALA A 412 6.71 57.74 -15.80
CA ALA A 412 6.65 57.66 -14.34
C ALA A 412 5.17 57.60 -13.89
N PHE A 413 4.94 57.01 -12.72
CA PHE A 413 3.63 57.01 -12.05
C PHE A 413 3.29 58.37 -11.48
N SER A 414 2.00 58.66 -11.37
CA SER A 414 1.48 59.97 -11.00
C SER A 414 1.33 60.17 -9.48
N GLY A 415 1.27 59.10 -8.70
CA GLY A 415 0.97 59.16 -7.27
C GLY A 415 -0.45 59.65 -6.99
N SER A 416 -1.41 59.22 -7.82
CA SER A 416 -2.79 59.71 -7.81
C SER A 416 -3.74 58.95 -6.87
N PHE A 417 -3.23 58.01 -6.06
CA PHE A 417 -4.00 57.09 -5.21
C PHE A 417 -4.95 56.18 -6.01
N THR A 418 -4.66 55.97 -7.29
CA THR A 418 -5.33 54.98 -8.13
C THR A 418 -4.29 54.08 -8.76
N PRO A 419 -4.57 52.78 -8.96
CA PRO A 419 -3.62 51.90 -9.60
C PRO A 419 -3.24 52.40 -10.99
N GLU A 420 -1.96 52.26 -11.34
CA GLU A 420 -1.42 52.58 -12.65
C GLU A 420 -0.51 51.45 -13.12
N VAL A 421 -0.57 51.13 -14.40
CA VAL A 421 0.30 50.11 -15.02
C VAL A 421 0.98 50.67 -16.26
N ARG A 422 2.23 50.28 -16.46
CA ARG A 422 3.04 50.70 -17.60
C ARG A 422 3.96 49.58 -18.05
N HIS A 423 4.60 49.79 -19.18
CA HIS A 423 5.71 48.96 -19.62
C HIS A 423 6.95 49.79 -19.91
N VAL A 424 8.09 49.12 -19.83
CA VAL A 424 9.40 49.68 -20.13
C VAL A 424 10.17 48.67 -20.99
N LEU A 425 10.60 49.09 -22.17
CA LEU A 425 11.51 48.29 -22.98
C LEU A 425 12.90 48.26 -22.34
N VAL A 426 13.44 47.06 -22.15
CA VAL A 426 14.76 46.82 -21.54
C VAL A 426 15.63 45.98 -22.48
N ASN A 427 16.90 45.77 -22.12
CA ASN A 427 17.87 45.01 -22.92
C ASN A 427 17.96 45.44 -24.40
N GLY A 428 17.98 46.75 -24.64
CA GLY A 428 18.03 47.31 -25.99
C GLY A 428 16.73 47.19 -26.77
N GLY A 429 15.62 46.93 -26.08
CA GLY A 429 14.30 46.72 -26.66
C GLY A 429 14.02 45.29 -27.08
N ALA A 430 14.77 44.31 -26.55
CA ALA A 430 14.51 42.89 -26.78
C ALA A 430 13.42 42.35 -25.84
N ASP A 431 13.35 42.89 -24.62
CA ASP A 431 12.46 42.42 -23.56
C ASP A 431 11.58 43.57 -23.05
N THR A 432 10.45 43.22 -22.44
CA THR A 432 9.52 44.18 -21.83
C THR A 432 9.44 43.95 -20.33
N LEU A 433 9.61 45.02 -19.55
CA LEU A 433 9.34 45.04 -18.12
C LEU A 433 7.97 45.69 -17.89
N ILE A 434 7.03 44.94 -17.32
CA ILE A 434 5.78 45.48 -16.79
C ILE A 434 6.06 46.01 -15.40
N GLN A 435 5.51 47.18 -15.08
CA GLN A 435 5.56 47.77 -13.76
C GLN A 435 4.17 48.26 -13.39
N ALA A 436 3.78 48.03 -12.14
CA ALA A 436 2.53 48.56 -11.60
C ALA A 436 2.76 49.27 -10.26
N ASP A 437 2.06 50.38 -10.11
CA ASP A 437 1.79 51.11 -8.87
C ASP A 437 0.37 50.73 -8.46
N VAL A 438 0.23 49.86 -7.47
CA VAL A 438 -1.06 49.25 -7.09
C VAL A 438 -1.76 50.08 -6.04
N ASP A 439 -1.02 50.71 -5.11
CA ASP A 439 -1.60 51.57 -4.07
C ASP A 439 -1.75 53.05 -4.49
N GLY A 440 -1.13 53.42 -5.61
CA GLY A 440 -1.20 54.74 -6.22
C GLY A 440 -0.31 55.78 -5.53
N ASP A 441 0.72 55.38 -4.77
CA ASP A 441 1.64 56.28 -4.09
C ASP A 441 2.73 56.88 -5.00
N GLY A 442 2.82 56.38 -6.24
CA GLY A 442 3.78 56.80 -7.26
C GLY A 442 5.04 55.93 -7.33
N MET A 443 5.10 54.85 -6.55
CA MET A 443 6.19 53.88 -6.51
C MET A 443 5.78 52.57 -7.18
N VAL A 444 6.77 51.71 -7.49
CA VAL A 444 6.52 50.40 -8.09
C VAL A 444 6.26 49.41 -6.97
N ASP A 445 5.12 48.71 -7.01
CA ASP A 445 4.75 47.63 -6.09
C ASP A 445 4.94 46.25 -6.70
N PHE A 446 4.85 46.16 -8.04
CA PHE A 446 4.86 44.92 -8.80
C PHE A 446 5.69 45.10 -10.07
N GLU A 447 6.55 44.15 -10.38
CA GLU A 447 7.25 44.05 -11.66
C GLU A 447 7.04 42.68 -12.29
N LEU A 448 7.06 42.59 -13.61
CA LEU A 448 7.02 41.31 -14.34
C LEU A 448 7.90 41.43 -15.60
N MET A 449 8.77 40.46 -15.82
CA MET A 449 9.65 40.44 -16.99
C MET A 449 9.05 39.56 -18.10
N LEU A 450 8.97 40.11 -19.31
CA LEU A 450 8.59 39.39 -20.52
C LEU A 450 9.82 39.29 -21.43
N LEU A 451 10.43 38.11 -21.52
CA LEU A 451 11.60 37.88 -22.37
C LEU A 451 11.21 37.78 -23.85
N GLY A 452 12.05 38.31 -24.74
CA GLY A 452 11.85 38.24 -26.18
C GLY A 452 10.68 39.07 -26.72
N PHE A 453 9.96 39.80 -25.87
CA PHE A 453 8.82 40.63 -26.25
C PHE A 453 9.21 42.10 -26.45
N GLY A 454 9.92 42.39 -27.54
CA GLY A 454 10.51 43.71 -27.80
C GLY A 454 9.61 44.77 -28.45
N THR A 455 8.42 44.37 -28.93
CA THR A 455 7.45 45.28 -29.58
C THR A 455 6.03 44.99 -29.08
N PRO A 456 5.69 45.33 -27.83
CA PRO A 456 4.29 45.44 -27.46
C PRO A 456 3.64 46.40 -28.44
N GLY A 457 2.53 46.01 -29.07
CA GLY A 457 1.68 46.98 -29.74
C GLY A 457 1.26 48.09 -28.77
N THR A 458 0.40 49.01 -29.20
CA THR A 458 -0.18 50.03 -28.31
C THR A 458 -0.97 49.47 -27.11
N GLN A 459 -1.18 48.15 -27.04
CA GLN A 459 -1.77 47.46 -25.90
C GLN A 459 -0.97 46.21 -25.58
N ILE A 460 -0.60 46.09 -24.31
CA ILE A 460 -0.29 44.81 -23.68
C ILE A 460 -1.64 44.23 -23.29
N PHE A 461 -1.86 42.94 -23.55
CA PHE A 461 -3.16 42.27 -23.42
C PHE A 461 -3.48 41.99 -21.94
N LEU A 462 -3.74 43.06 -21.20
CA LEU A 462 -4.26 43.01 -19.84
C LEU A 462 -5.76 42.71 -19.89
N THR A 463 -6.22 41.66 -19.20
CA THR A 463 -7.64 41.36 -19.02
C THR A 463 -8.28 42.20 -17.92
#